data_AF-A0A521XKE7-F1
#
_entry.id   AF-A0A521XKE7-F1
#
_cell.length_a   1.000
_cell.length_b   1.000
_cell.length_c   1.000
_cell.angle_alpha   90.00
_cell.angle_beta   90.00
_cell.angle_gamma   90.00
#
_symmetry.space_group_name_H-M   'P 1'
#
loop_
_entity.id
_entity.type
_entity.pdbx_description
1 polymer ?
#
loop_
_entity_poly.entity_id
_entity_poly.type
_entity_poly.pdbx_seq_one_letter_code
_entity_poly.pdbx_strand_id
1 'polypeptide(L)' 'MAKRDPQRTEKLRIAVRYLLDRGELPAGSQSRLAEHFQVSRQRVHQIVVEERRQLGHQGHSNVMGAPQAS' A
#
# COMPACT_ATOMS: atom_id res chain seq x y z
N MET A 1 11.54 -19.31 12.97
CA MET A 1 10.83 -18.33 12.11
C MET A 1 10.65 -17.04 12.91
N ALA A 2 11.28 -15.94 12.50
CA ALA A 2 11.21 -14.68 13.23
C ALA A 2 9.74 -14.21 13.33
N LYS A 3 9.28 -13.96 14.57
CA LYS A 3 7.94 -13.42 14.84
C LYS A 3 7.77 -12.15 13.99
N ARG A 4 6.89 -12.20 12.99
CA ARG A 4 6.51 -11.04 12.18
C ARG A 4 6.00 -9.98 13.15
N ASP A 5 6.66 -8.85 13.23
CA ASP A 5 6.20 -7.71 14.03
C ASP A 5 5.03 -7.05 13.27
N PRO A 6 3.78 -7.22 13.75
CA PRO A 6 2.60 -6.74 13.03
C PRO A 6 2.59 -5.21 12.97
N GLN A 7 3.09 -4.54 14.01
CA GLN A 7 3.13 -3.09 14.10
C GLN A 7 4.08 -2.48 13.06
N ARG A 8 5.22 -3.12 12.82
CA ARG A 8 6.17 -2.67 11.79
C ARG A 8 5.59 -2.77 10.38
N THR A 9 4.85 -3.86 10.11
CA THR A 9 4.17 -4.06 8.82
C THR A 9 3.05 -3.05 8.62
N GLU A 10 2.28 -2.75 9.68
CA GLU A 10 1.23 -1.73 9.66
C GLU A 10 1.80 -0.35 9.28
N LYS A 11 2.87 0.08 9.96
CA LYS A 11 3.53 1.37 9.68
C LYS A 11 4.08 1.44 8.26
N LEU A 12 4.64 0.35 7.75
CA LEU A 12 5.11 0.27 6.36
C LEU A 12 3.96 0.41 5.36
N ARG A 13 2.81 -0.21 5.61
CA ARG A 13 1.61 -0.05 4.76
C ARG A 13 1.15 1.40 4.72
N ILE A 14 1.05 2.05 5.87
CA ILE A 14 0.64 3.46 5.96
C ILE A 14 1.58 4.37 5.16
N ALA A 15 2.89 4.18 5.33
CA ALA A 15 3.90 4.95 4.60
C ALA A 15 3.83 4.72 3.09
N VAL A 16 3.71 3.45 2.65
CA VAL A 16 3.58 3.10 1.23
C VAL A 16 2.32 3.70 0.63
N ARG A 17 1.17 3.60 1.31
CA ARG A 17 -0.09 4.17 0.85
C ARG A 17 0.01 5.69 0.67
N TYR A 18 0.61 6.38 1.64
CA TYR A 18 0.82 7.82 1.58
C TYR A 18 1.72 8.24 0.41
N LEU A 19 2.81 7.51 0.16
CA LEU A 19 3.70 7.78 -0.96
C LEU A 19 3.06 7.48 -2.32
N LEU A 20 2.24 6.42 -2.40
CA LEU A 20 1.49 6.07 -3.61
C LEU A 20 0.42 7.11 -3.94
N ASP A 21 -0.33 7.57 -2.94
CA ASP A 21 -1.37 8.61 -3.08
C ASP A 21 -0.81 9.92 -3.66
N ARG A 22 0.42 10.28 -3.26
CA ARG A 22 1.11 11.49 -3.73
C ARG A 22 1.89 11.32 -5.03
N GLY A 23 1.97 10.10 -5.57
CA GLY A 23 2.82 9.79 -6.73
C GLY A 23 4.33 9.89 -6.45
N GLU A 24 4.74 9.97 -5.19
CA GLU A 24 6.12 10.17 -4.73
C GLU A 24 6.82 8.84 -4.43
N LEU A 25 6.54 7.78 -5.18
CA LEU A 25 7.23 6.50 -5.08
C LEU A 25 8.25 6.30 -6.21
N PRO A 26 9.36 7.08 -6.27
CA PRO A 26 10.37 6.94 -7.31
C PRO A 26 11.09 5.59 -7.24
N ALA A 27 11.72 5.23 -8.36
CA ALA A 27 12.53 4.02 -8.53
C ALA A 27 13.77 4.06 -7.63
N GLY A 28 13.60 3.79 -6.34
CA GLY A 28 14.65 3.87 -5.32
C GLY A 28 14.10 3.87 -3.89
N SER A 29 12.88 4.36 -3.71
CA SER A 29 12.24 4.44 -2.39
C SER A 29 11.98 3.07 -1.75
N GLN A 30 11.78 2.02 -2.55
CA GLN A 30 11.56 0.67 -2.01
C GLN A 30 12.78 0.11 -1.27
N SER A 31 14.00 0.42 -1.72
CA SER A 31 15.23 0.00 -1.02
C SER A 31 15.41 0.76 0.29
N ARG A 32 15.14 2.07 0.29
CA ARG A 32 15.16 2.88 1.52
C ARG A 32 14.10 2.42 2.53
N LEU A 33 12.90 2.08 2.07
CA LEU A 33 11.84 1.50 2.91
C LEU A 33 12.26 0.14 3.48
N ALA A 34 12.94 -0.68 2.69
CA ALA A 34 13.44 -1.98 3.14
C ALA A 34 14.45 -1.82 4.29
N GLU A 35 15.40 -0.90 4.14
CA GLU A 35 16.39 -0.59 5.18
C GLU A 35 15.75 0.02 6.43
N HIS A 36 14.89 1.03 6.25
CA HIS A 36 14.25 1.76 7.36
C HIS A 36 13.35 0.85 8.21
N PHE A 37 12.57 0.00 7.57
CA PHE A 37 11.70 -0.95 8.26
C PHE A 37 12.41 -2.29 8.54
N GLN A 38 13.70 -2.43 8.21
CA GLN A 38 14.48 -3.68 8.33
C GLN A 38 13.71 -4.90 7.81
N VAL A 39 13.10 -4.77 6.64
CA VAL A 39 12.40 -5.84 5.93
C VAL A 39 13.08 -6.09 4.58
N SER A 40 12.88 -7.27 4.01
CA SER A 40 13.41 -7.55 2.68
C SER A 40 12.74 -6.67 1.63
N ARG A 41 13.49 -6.26 0.59
CA ARG A 41 12.96 -5.53 -0.57
C ARG A 41 11.76 -6.24 -1.22
N GLN A 42 11.78 -7.58 -1.25
CA GLN A 42 10.65 -8.38 -1.74
C GLN A 42 9.37 -8.14 -0.93
N ARG A 43 9.47 -7.96 0.40
CA ARG A 43 8.32 -7.67 1.26
C ARG A 43 7.74 -6.29 0.99
N VAL A 44 8.61 -5.29 0.81
CA VAL A 44 8.20 -3.93 0.41
C VAL A 44 7.49 -3.97 -0.95
N HIS A 45 8.05 -4.69 -1.93
CA HIS A 45 7.44 -4.84 -3.24
C HIS A 45 6.04 -5.46 -3.17
N GLN A 46 5.87 -6.54 -2.39
CA GLN A 46 4.55 -7.15 -2.18
C GLN A 46 3.54 -6.15 -1.62
N ILE A 47 3.92 -5.40 -0.58
CA ILE A 47 3.04 -4.39 0.03
C ILE A 47 2.69 -3.29 -0.97
N VAL A 48 3.65 -2.80 -1.76
CA VAL A 48 3.40 -1.78 -2.79
C VAL A 48 2.40 -2.28 -3.83
N VAL A 49 2.52 -3.54 -4.27
CA VAL A 49 1.58 -4.14 -5.23
C VAL A 49 0.19 -4.31 -4.62
N GLU A 50 0.09 -4.73 -3.35
CA GLU A 50 -1.18 -4.84 -2.61
C GLU A 50 -1.87 -3.47 -2.48
N GLU A 51 -1.16 -2.45 -2.01
CA GLU A 51 -1.71 -1.10 -1.82
C GLU A 51 -2.10 -0.45 -3.15
N ARG A 52 -1.29 -0.62 -4.20
CA ARG A 52 -1.61 -0.09 -5.55
C ARG A 52 -2.86 -0.75 -6.13
N ARG A 53 -3.08 -2.04 -5.88
CA ARG A 53 -4.31 -2.74 -6.26
C ARG A 53 -5.53 -2.20 -5.49
N GLN A 54 -5.38 -1.97 -4.18
CA GLN A 54 -6.45 -1.41 -3.35
C GLN A 54 -6.82 0.01 -3.77
N LEU A 55 -5.83 0.89 -3.99
CA LEU A 55 -6.05 2.25 -4.49
C LEU A 55 -6.70 2.26 -5.88
N GLY A 56 -6.28 1.36 -6.77
CA GLY A 56 -6.90 1.20 -8.09
C GLY A 56 -8.34 0.66 -8.03
N HIS A 57 -8.70 -0.13 -7.01
CA HIS A 57 -10.07 -0.57 -6.76
C HIS A 57 -10.94 0.54 -6.13
N GLN A 58 -10.36 1.43 -5.33
CA GLN A 58 -11.10 2.57 -4.76
C GLN A 58 -11.50 3.63 -5.81
N GLY A 59 -10.89 3.63 -7.00
CA GLY A 59 -11.30 4.45 -8.14
C GLY A 59 -12.57 3.96 -8.87
N HIS A 60 -13.17 2.83 -8.48
CA HIS A 60 -14.30 2.21 -9.21
C HIS A 60 -15.55 1.91 -8.35
N SER A 61 -15.69 2.50 -7.15
CA SER A 61 -16.83 2.20 -6.27
C SER A 61 -17.57 3.44 -5.72
N ASN A 62 -17.76 4.50 -6.52
CA ASN A 62 -18.62 5.62 -6.09
C ASN A 62 -19.62 6.15 -7.15
N VAL A 63 -20.01 5.35 -8.15
CA VAL A 63 -21.15 5.68 -9.04
C VAL A 63 -21.95 4.44 -9.46
N MET A 64 -22.65 3.78 -8.54
CA MET A 64 -23.82 2.97 -8.92
C MET A 64 -24.89 3.00 -7.84
N GLY A 65 -26.02 3.63 -8.20
CA GLY A 65 -27.34 3.17 -7.79
C GLY A 65 -27.96 3.83 -6.56
N ALA A 66 -28.40 5.09 -6.70
CA ALA A 66 -29.59 5.51 -5.97
C ALA A 66 -30.77 4.62 -6.43
N PRO A 67 -31.61 4.09 -5.51
CA PRO A 67 -32.74 3.26 -5.89
C PRO A 67 -33.83 4.15 -6.49
N GLN A 68 -34.09 4.04 -7.79
CA GLN A 68 -35.36 4.49 -8.34
C GLN A 68 -36.40 3.41 -8.04
N ALA A 69 -37.19 3.67 -7.02
CA ALA A 69 -38.44 2.96 -6.77
C ALA A 69 -39.45 3.38 -7.86
N SER A 70 -39.98 2.37 -8.56
CA SER A 70 -41.13 2.48 -9.45
C SER A 70 -42.43 2.66 -8.69
#